data_AF-A0A7X9WQJ1-F1
#
_entry.id   AF-A0A7X9WQJ1-F1
#
_cell.length_a   1.000
_cell.length_b   1.000
_cell.length_c   1.000
_cell.angle_alpha   90.00
_cell.angle_beta   90.00
_cell.angle_gamma   90.00
#
_symmetry.space_group_name_H-M   'P 1'
#
loop_
_entity.id
_entity.type
_entity.pdbx_description
1 polymer ?
#
loop_
_entity_poly.entity_id
_entity_poly.type
_entity_poly.pdbx_seq_one_letter_code
_entity_poly.pdbx_strand_id
1 'polypeptide(L)'
;MKTLIALAALLAAPAAFAQNAPAPTDNAAMIVYDKALAPGWQNWSWAKTEVSTETGARKPLLMDAQGYGGVFLHHEPFSTAPYRSLEMLIQVVGEPAQVRIMVTVGGKPIQDGDKVEYGHPVAKMKLVKLAPGGWTKVVIPLGAIGAENVTIDGVQVMNDSGQQAPHIYIADIAFRP
;
A
#
# COMPACT_ATOMS: atom_id res chain seq x y z
N MET A 1 -50.47 -42.59 49.32
CA MET A 1 -49.01 -42.53 49.53
C MET A 1 -48.38 -41.79 48.36
N LYS A 2 -47.53 -40.80 48.68
CA LYS A 2 -46.56 -40.08 47.83
C LYS A 2 -47.08 -39.09 46.77
N THR A 3 -46.93 -37.83 47.15
CA THR A 3 -46.86 -36.59 46.37
C THR A 3 -45.71 -36.58 45.36
N LEU A 4 -45.87 -35.82 44.27
CA LEU A 4 -44.88 -34.81 43.83
C LEU A 4 -45.47 -33.85 42.78
N ILE A 5 -45.25 -32.57 43.03
CA ILE A 5 -45.59 -31.39 42.24
C ILE A 5 -44.44 -31.10 41.26
N ALA A 6 -44.76 -30.65 40.04
CA ALA A 6 -43.85 -29.80 39.26
C ALA A 6 -44.65 -28.81 38.40
N LEU A 7 -44.34 -27.53 38.59
CA LEU A 7 -44.88 -26.34 37.93
C LEU A 7 -43.77 -25.74 37.06
N ALA A 8 -44.02 -25.41 35.80
CA ALA A 8 -43.26 -24.42 35.00
C ALA A 8 -44.05 -24.14 33.70
N ALA A 9 -44.79 -23.04 33.58
CA ALA A 9 -44.38 -21.68 33.21
C ALA A 9 -44.15 -21.49 31.69
N LEU A 10 -45.11 -20.78 31.06
CA LEU A 10 -45.07 -20.27 29.67
C LEU A 10 -43.88 -19.30 29.47
N LEU A 11 -43.20 -19.41 28.33
CA LEU A 11 -42.34 -18.36 27.78
C LEU A 11 -42.70 -18.13 26.30
N ALA A 12 -43.25 -16.95 26.03
CA ALA A 12 -43.40 -16.41 24.69
C ALA A 12 -42.04 -15.91 24.18
N ALA A 13 -41.65 -16.32 22.98
CA ALA A 13 -40.43 -15.85 22.33
C ALA A 13 -40.71 -14.56 21.55
N PRO A 14 -39.90 -13.49 21.71
CA PRO A 14 -39.98 -12.32 20.84
C PRO A 14 -39.29 -12.62 19.50
N ALA A 15 -39.92 -12.20 18.39
CA ALA A 15 -39.32 -12.20 17.08
C ALA A 15 -38.07 -11.29 17.08
N ALA A 16 -36.90 -11.88 16.81
CA ALA A 16 -35.68 -11.13 16.63
C ALA A 16 -35.75 -10.33 15.32
N PHE A 17 -35.62 -9.02 15.42
CA PHE A 17 -35.31 -8.15 14.30
C PHE A 17 -33.95 -8.58 13.74
N ALA A 18 -33.95 -9.29 12.62
CA ALA A 18 -32.74 -9.43 11.81
C ALA A 18 -32.41 -8.04 11.27
N GLN A 19 -31.46 -7.34 11.92
CA GLN A 19 -30.78 -6.22 11.29
C GLN A 19 -30.16 -6.74 10.00
N ASN A 20 -30.63 -6.24 8.85
CA ASN A 20 -29.92 -6.37 7.59
C ASN A 20 -28.55 -5.69 7.75
N ALA A 21 -27.53 -6.45 8.12
CA ALA A 21 -26.16 -6.01 7.97
C ALA A 21 -25.93 -5.76 6.46
N PRO A 22 -25.44 -4.58 6.05
CA PRO A 22 -25.08 -4.36 4.67
C PRO A 22 -24.04 -5.42 4.26
N ALA A 23 -24.25 -6.04 3.10
CA ALA A 23 -23.27 -6.96 2.53
C ALA A 23 -21.90 -6.24 2.41
N PRO A 24 -20.77 -6.90 2.72
CA PRO A 24 -19.46 -6.30 2.54
C PRO A 24 -19.31 -5.82 1.09
N THR A 25 -19.09 -4.53 0.88
CA THR A 25 -18.74 -4.01 -0.43
C THR A 25 -17.32 -4.44 -0.75
N ASP A 26 -17.18 -5.47 -1.58
CA ASP A 26 -15.91 -6.06 -2.05
C ASP A 26 -15.09 -5.13 -2.98
N ASN A 27 -15.31 -3.81 -2.88
CA ASN A 27 -14.75 -2.74 -3.71
C ASN A 27 -14.14 -1.62 -2.85
N ALA A 28 -13.75 -1.88 -1.61
CA ALA A 28 -13.06 -0.88 -0.78
C ALA A 28 -11.58 -0.79 -1.20
N ALA A 29 -11.03 0.42 -1.24
CA ALA A 29 -9.60 0.60 -1.45
C ALA A 29 -8.79 0.04 -0.26
N MET A 30 -7.66 -0.61 -0.53
CA MET A 30 -6.70 -0.96 0.52
C MET A 30 -5.75 0.21 0.72
N ILE A 31 -5.93 0.91 1.84
CA ILE A 31 -5.04 1.98 2.25
C ILE A 31 -3.71 1.37 2.69
N VAL A 32 -2.63 1.91 2.16
CA VAL A 32 -1.25 1.61 2.55
C VAL A 32 -0.74 2.70 3.49
N TYR A 33 -0.96 3.94 3.10
CA TYR A 33 -0.53 5.11 3.85
C TYR A 33 -1.49 6.29 3.64
N ASP A 34 -2.11 6.77 4.71
CA ASP A 34 -2.89 8.01 4.76
C ASP A 34 -2.57 8.72 6.06
N LYS A 35 -1.70 9.74 5.97
CA LYS A 35 -1.11 10.49 7.10
C LYS A 35 -0.32 9.64 8.11
N ALA A 36 -0.41 8.33 8.07
CA ALA A 36 0.30 7.31 8.83
C ALA A 36 0.20 5.98 8.07
N LEU A 37 1.01 4.99 8.45
CA LEU A 37 0.85 3.62 7.94
C LEU A 37 -0.50 3.05 8.37
N ALA A 38 -1.20 2.44 7.41
CA ALA A 38 -2.42 1.72 7.72
C ALA A 38 -2.12 0.45 8.53
N PRO A 39 -3.09 -0.08 9.31
CA PRO A 39 -2.91 -1.34 10.05
C PRO A 39 -2.40 -2.47 9.15
N GLY A 40 -1.44 -3.25 9.66
CA GLY A 40 -0.80 -4.34 8.93
C GLY A 40 0.40 -3.93 8.07
N TRP A 41 0.54 -2.64 7.74
CA TRP A 41 1.70 -2.14 6.99
C TRP A 41 2.86 -1.77 7.91
N GLN A 42 4.07 -2.07 7.45
CA GLN A 42 5.32 -1.87 8.18
C GLN A 42 6.33 -1.15 7.30
N ASN A 43 7.18 -0.33 7.91
CA ASN A 43 8.27 0.35 7.22
C ASN A 43 9.54 -0.51 7.26
N TRP A 44 9.91 -1.09 6.12
CA TRP A 44 11.11 -1.92 5.91
C TRP A 44 12.11 -1.22 4.97
N SER A 45 12.06 0.11 4.93
CA SER A 45 12.86 0.93 4.03
C SER A 45 14.36 0.79 4.28
N TRP A 46 15.15 0.95 3.22
CA TRP A 46 16.61 1.01 3.29
C TRP A 46 17.15 2.42 3.01
N ALA A 47 16.28 3.39 2.73
CA ALA A 47 16.58 4.80 2.86
C ALA A 47 16.28 5.29 4.29
N LYS A 48 16.82 6.47 4.64
CA LYS A 48 16.36 7.20 5.82
C LYS A 48 14.95 7.69 5.54
N THR A 49 14.03 7.44 6.47
CA THR A 49 12.62 7.81 6.34
C THR A 49 12.11 8.49 7.59
N GLU A 50 11.15 9.39 7.40
CA GLU A 50 10.35 9.97 8.48
C GLU A 50 8.88 9.82 8.09
N VAL A 51 8.09 9.19 8.94
CA VAL A 51 6.66 9.02 8.70
C VAL A 51 5.89 10.20 9.28
N SER A 52 4.82 10.58 8.59
CA SER A 52 3.85 11.57 9.08
C SER A 52 4.44 12.96 9.26
N THR A 53 5.42 13.31 8.44
CA THR A 53 6.07 14.63 8.43
C THR A 53 5.05 15.70 8.08
N GLU A 54 4.99 16.78 8.86
CA GLU A 54 4.03 17.87 8.65
C GLU A 54 4.42 18.72 7.42
N THR A 55 3.69 18.61 6.31
CA THR A 55 3.89 19.43 5.11
C THR A 55 2.59 20.10 4.65
N GLY A 56 2.37 21.33 5.11
CA GLY A 56 1.13 22.07 4.85
C GLY A 56 -0.09 21.32 5.39
N ALA A 57 -1.03 20.95 4.52
CA ALA A 57 -2.25 20.23 4.90
C ALA A 57 -2.11 18.68 4.88
N ARG A 58 -0.94 18.16 4.48
CA ARG A 58 -0.66 16.72 4.36
C ARG A 58 0.36 16.27 5.41
N LYS A 59 0.34 14.97 5.69
CA LYS A 59 1.35 14.30 6.53
C LYS A 59 2.03 13.16 5.78
N PRO A 60 2.87 13.44 4.76
CA PRO A 60 3.54 12.42 3.98
C PRO A 60 4.58 11.62 4.77
N LEU A 61 5.01 10.52 4.14
CA LEU A 61 6.30 9.90 4.40
C LEU A 61 7.39 10.68 3.65
N LEU A 62 8.42 11.14 4.36
CA LEU A 62 9.65 11.66 3.79
C LEU A 62 10.62 10.51 3.48
N MET A 63 11.19 10.53 2.29
CA MET A 63 12.31 9.69 1.85
C MET A 63 13.54 10.58 1.60
N ASP A 64 14.57 10.38 2.43
CA ASP A 64 15.91 10.93 2.24
C ASP A 64 16.83 9.80 1.74
N ALA A 65 16.90 9.66 0.42
CA ALA A 65 17.53 8.55 -0.26
C ALA A 65 18.90 8.92 -0.83
N GLN A 66 19.92 8.14 -0.43
CA GLN A 66 21.20 8.07 -1.14
C GLN A 66 21.02 7.34 -2.49
N GLY A 67 22.12 7.04 -3.18
CA GLY A 67 22.08 6.29 -4.44
C GLY A 67 21.29 4.99 -4.30
N TYR A 68 20.25 4.82 -5.11
CA TYR A 68 19.30 3.70 -5.09
C TYR A 68 18.67 3.40 -3.72
N GLY A 69 18.69 4.36 -2.79
CA GLY A 69 17.92 4.30 -1.55
C GLY A 69 16.41 4.28 -1.85
N GLY A 70 15.63 3.58 -1.04
CA GLY A 70 14.21 3.45 -1.26
C GLY A 70 13.38 3.22 -0.02
N VAL A 71 12.10 3.54 -0.17
CA VAL A 71 11.03 3.21 0.74
C VAL A 71 10.51 1.83 0.40
N PHE A 72 10.30 1.00 1.43
CA PHE A 72 9.61 -0.27 1.33
C PHE A 72 8.54 -0.34 2.41
N LEU A 73 7.29 -0.34 1.97
CA LEU A 73 6.14 -0.60 2.84
C LEU A 73 5.76 -2.06 2.66
N HIS A 74 5.93 -2.85 3.71
CA HIS A 74 5.68 -4.28 3.73
C HIS A 74 4.34 -4.59 4.41
N HIS A 75 3.65 -5.63 3.96
CA HIS A 75 2.45 -6.18 4.56
C HIS A 75 2.54 -7.72 4.49
N GLU A 76 1.78 -8.43 5.32
CA GLU A 76 1.58 -9.87 5.11
C GLU A 76 1.04 -10.15 3.68
N PRO A 77 1.35 -11.30 3.07
CA PRO A 77 0.91 -11.56 1.70
C PRO A 77 -0.60 -11.40 1.50
N PHE A 78 -1.03 -10.63 0.49
CA PHE A 78 -2.43 -10.41 0.16
C PHE A 78 -2.67 -10.47 -1.36
N SER A 79 -3.89 -10.86 -1.74
CA SER A 79 -4.28 -10.94 -3.16
C SER A 79 -4.63 -9.56 -3.71
N THR A 80 -4.11 -9.24 -4.89
CA THR A 80 -4.45 -8.02 -5.62
C THR A 80 -5.67 -8.15 -6.55
N ALA A 81 -6.32 -9.32 -6.60
CA ALA A 81 -7.47 -9.56 -7.48
C ALA A 81 -8.62 -8.54 -7.36
N PRO A 82 -8.92 -7.99 -6.16
CA PRO A 82 -9.95 -6.95 -6.01
C PRO A 82 -9.55 -5.58 -6.57
N TYR A 83 -8.28 -5.36 -6.91
CA TYR A 83 -7.73 -4.06 -7.28
C TYR A 83 -7.36 -3.98 -8.76
N ARG A 84 -7.29 -2.76 -9.30
CA ARG A 84 -6.87 -2.45 -10.67
C ARG A 84 -5.70 -1.50 -10.73
N SER A 85 -5.52 -0.64 -9.72
CA SER A 85 -4.42 0.32 -9.68
C SER A 85 -3.77 0.46 -8.31
N LEU A 86 -2.48 0.75 -8.33
CA LEU A 86 -1.75 1.37 -7.22
C LEU A 86 -1.70 2.89 -7.45
N GLU A 87 -2.21 3.66 -6.50
CA GLU A 87 -2.22 5.11 -6.54
C GLU A 87 -1.41 5.72 -5.41
N MET A 88 -0.78 6.87 -5.67
CA MET A 88 -0.10 7.70 -4.67
C MET A 88 0.10 9.14 -5.15
N LEU A 89 0.44 10.02 -4.23
CA LEU A 89 0.94 11.36 -4.49
C LEU A 89 2.43 11.41 -4.16
N ILE A 90 3.22 12.00 -5.05
CA ILE A 90 4.66 12.17 -4.86
C ILE A 90 5.05 13.61 -5.13
N GLN A 91 5.82 14.21 -4.23
CA GLN A 91 6.42 15.52 -4.41
C GLN A 91 7.94 15.42 -4.23
N VAL A 92 8.68 16.16 -5.05
CA VAL A 92 10.10 16.43 -4.81
C VAL A 92 10.27 17.89 -4.38
N VAL A 93 11.15 18.12 -3.41
CA VAL A 93 11.56 19.46 -2.97
C VAL A 93 13.05 19.64 -3.26
N GLY A 94 13.39 20.72 -3.96
CA GLY A 94 14.74 20.97 -4.47
C GLY A 94 14.79 20.73 -5.98
N GLU A 95 15.79 19.96 -6.43
CA GLU A 95 16.00 19.67 -7.84
C GLU A 95 15.03 18.60 -8.38
N PRO A 96 14.87 18.48 -9.72
CA PRO A 96 14.16 17.36 -10.32
C PRO A 96 14.74 16.00 -9.91
N ALA A 97 13.88 15.00 -9.82
CA ALA A 97 14.28 13.64 -9.45
C ALA A 97 13.53 12.60 -10.29
N GLN A 98 13.96 11.35 -10.18
CA GLN A 98 13.29 10.22 -10.79
C GLN A 98 13.19 9.08 -9.79
N VAL A 99 12.05 8.41 -9.76
CA VAL A 99 11.81 7.25 -8.91
C VAL A 99 11.30 6.06 -9.71
N ARG A 100 11.63 4.87 -9.22
CA ARG A 100 11.06 3.59 -9.64
C ARG A 100 10.01 3.17 -8.62
N ILE A 101 8.85 2.73 -9.09
CA ILE A 101 7.78 2.18 -8.25
C ILE A 101 7.60 0.72 -8.62
N MET A 102 7.73 -0.16 -7.64
CA MET A 102 7.58 -1.61 -7.79
C MET A 102 6.62 -2.18 -6.74
N VAL A 103 6.13 -3.39 -6.98
CA VAL A 103 5.53 -4.25 -5.95
C VAL A 103 6.42 -5.45 -5.70
N THR A 104 6.28 -6.07 -4.52
CA THR A 104 7.12 -7.19 -4.10
C THR A 104 6.36 -8.49 -3.91
N VAL A 105 7.07 -9.61 -4.13
CA VAL A 105 6.68 -10.98 -3.78
C VAL A 105 7.88 -11.65 -3.11
N GLY A 106 7.70 -12.18 -1.91
CA GLY A 106 8.79 -12.66 -1.06
C GLY A 106 9.79 -11.54 -0.70
N GLY A 107 9.31 -10.31 -0.53
CA GLY A 107 10.13 -9.11 -0.26
C GLY A 107 11.04 -8.68 -1.42
N LYS A 108 10.87 -9.26 -2.61
CA LYS A 108 11.66 -8.93 -3.81
C LYS A 108 10.77 -8.33 -4.90
N PRO A 109 11.23 -7.30 -5.64
CA PRO A 109 10.49 -6.79 -6.79
C PRO A 109 10.16 -7.89 -7.81
N ILE A 110 8.96 -7.84 -8.38
CA ILE A 110 8.56 -8.76 -9.45
C ILE A 110 9.49 -8.56 -10.66
N GLN A 111 10.09 -9.64 -11.15
CA GLN A 111 11.02 -9.60 -12.28
C GLN A 111 10.29 -9.39 -13.62
N ASP A 112 10.93 -8.70 -14.56
CA ASP A 112 10.46 -8.54 -15.92
C ASP A 112 10.95 -9.67 -16.83
N GLY A 113 10.47 -10.89 -16.55
CA GLY A 113 10.95 -12.11 -17.21
C GLY A 113 12.43 -12.37 -16.92
N ASP A 114 13.15 -12.94 -17.89
CA ASP A 114 14.57 -13.28 -17.77
C ASP A 114 15.52 -12.09 -18.07
N LYS A 115 15.01 -10.85 -18.06
CA LYS A 115 15.82 -9.66 -18.39
C LYS A 115 16.87 -9.41 -17.30
N VAL A 116 18.10 -9.17 -17.75
CA VAL A 116 19.25 -8.86 -16.90
C VAL A 116 19.94 -7.61 -17.44
N GLU A 117 20.23 -6.66 -16.56
CA GLU A 117 20.96 -5.43 -16.87
C GLU A 117 22.10 -5.25 -15.85
N TYR A 118 23.32 -4.99 -16.33
CA TYR A 118 24.53 -4.92 -15.49
C TYR A 118 24.73 -6.13 -14.56
N GLY A 119 24.30 -7.32 -14.98
CA GLY A 119 24.39 -8.55 -14.18
C GLY A 119 23.29 -8.72 -13.12
N HIS A 120 22.29 -7.85 -13.09
CA HIS A 120 21.17 -7.89 -12.15
C HIS A 120 19.82 -8.12 -12.85
N PRO A 121 18.91 -8.93 -12.29
CA PRO A 121 17.56 -9.07 -12.82
C PRO A 121 16.83 -7.72 -12.87
N VAL A 122 16.14 -7.46 -13.97
CA VAL A 122 15.34 -6.25 -14.15
C VAL A 122 13.97 -6.47 -13.53
N ALA A 123 13.51 -5.52 -12.71
CA ALA A 123 12.17 -5.55 -12.13
C ALA A 123 11.13 -4.92 -13.07
N LYS A 124 9.88 -5.42 -13.01
CA LYS A 124 8.72 -4.68 -13.49
C LYS A 124 8.53 -3.46 -12.59
N MET A 125 8.45 -2.30 -13.22
CA MET A 125 8.42 -1.03 -12.50
C MET A 125 7.70 0.05 -13.29
N LYS A 126 7.23 1.07 -12.58
CA LYS A 126 6.88 2.37 -13.16
C LYS A 126 8.00 3.36 -12.89
N LEU A 127 8.58 3.91 -13.95
CA LEU A 127 9.44 5.09 -13.88
C LEU A 127 8.58 6.35 -13.76
N VAL A 128 8.88 7.23 -12.80
CA VAL A 128 8.20 8.51 -12.60
C VAL A 128 9.25 9.62 -12.52
N LYS A 129 9.17 10.57 -13.44
CA LYS A 129 9.95 11.81 -13.40
C LYS A 129 9.20 12.84 -12.56
N LEU A 130 9.90 13.47 -11.63
CA LEU A 130 9.37 14.44 -10.69
C LEU A 130 10.01 15.79 -10.96
N ALA A 131 9.18 16.80 -11.14
CA ALA A 131 9.60 18.20 -11.16
C ALA A 131 9.21 18.86 -9.83
N PRO A 132 10.01 19.80 -9.31
CA PRO A 132 9.62 20.57 -8.14
C PRO A 132 8.38 21.43 -8.44
N GLY A 133 7.70 21.88 -7.39
CA GLY A 133 6.57 22.82 -7.50
C GLY A 133 5.20 22.23 -7.19
N GLY A 134 5.09 20.96 -6.79
CA GLY A 134 3.84 20.41 -6.27
C GLY A 134 3.77 18.90 -6.21
N TRP A 135 2.57 18.40 -5.90
CA TRP A 135 2.26 16.99 -5.85
C TRP A 135 1.97 16.43 -7.25
N THR A 136 2.67 15.37 -7.62
CA THR A 136 2.40 14.56 -8.80
C THR A 136 1.47 13.42 -8.41
N LYS A 137 0.28 13.35 -9.01
CA LYS A 137 -0.59 12.17 -8.89
C LYS A 137 -0.08 11.04 -9.78
N VAL A 138 0.20 9.90 -9.17
CA VAL A 138 0.65 8.69 -9.85
C VAL A 138 -0.45 7.65 -9.75
N VAL A 139 -0.88 7.15 -10.91
CA VAL A 139 -1.85 6.05 -11.03
C VAL A 139 -1.21 4.97 -11.89
N ILE A 140 -1.00 3.79 -11.32
CA ILE A 140 -0.30 2.67 -11.97
C ILE A 140 -1.30 1.52 -12.13
N PRO A 141 -1.71 1.17 -13.35
CA PRO A 141 -2.43 -0.08 -13.59
C PRO A 141 -1.60 -1.26 -13.10
N LEU A 142 -2.18 -2.15 -12.32
CA LEU A 142 -1.44 -3.26 -11.70
C LEU A 142 -0.81 -4.19 -12.76
N GLY A 143 -1.48 -4.42 -13.89
CA GLY A 143 -0.94 -5.19 -15.01
C GLY A 143 0.36 -4.61 -15.58
N ALA A 144 0.55 -3.28 -15.52
CA ALA A 144 1.76 -2.62 -16.03
C ALA A 144 3.02 -2.91 -15.19
N ILE A 145 2.83 -3.31 -13.93
CA ILE A 145 3.93 -3.68 -13.00
C ILE A 145 3.88 -5.17 -12.62
N GLY A 146 3.09 -5.98 -13.34
CA GLY A 146 2.96 -7.42 -13.09
C GLY A 146 2.24 -7.80 -11.81
N ALA A 147 1.43 -6.89 -11.27
CA ALA A 147 0.75 -7.03 -9.99
C ALA A 147 -0.74 -7.39 -10.12
N GLU A 148 -1.24 -7.70 -11.32
CA GLU A 148 -2.65 -8.00 -11.55
C GLU A 148 -2.97 -9.46 -11.20
N ASN A 149 -3.94 -9.67 -10.30
CA ASN A 149 -4.32 -11.01 -9.80
C ASN A 149 -3.14 -11.80 -9.21
N VAL A 150 -2.26 -11.11 -8.48
CA VAL A 150 -1.06 -11.68 -7.84
C VAL A 150 -1.17 -11.57 -6.33
N THR A 151 -0.60 -12.52 -5.59
CA THR A 151 -0.38 -12.36 -4.16
C THR A 151 0.93 -11.62 -3.93
N ILE A 152 0.87 -10.39 -3.40
CA ILE A 152 2.03 -9.51 -3.15
C ILE A 152 2.22 -9.27 -1.65
N ASP A 153 3.40 -8.79 -1.25
CA ASP A 153 3.72 -8.47 0.15
C ASP A 153 4.24 -7.04 0.37
N GLY A 154 4.20 -6.19 -0.66
CA GLY A 154 4.45 -4.77 -0.45
C GLY A 154 4.70 -3.91 -1.68
N VAL A 155 5.05 -2.67 -1.38
CA VAL A 155 5.25 -1.58 -2.35
C VAL A 155 6.58 -0.91 -2.07
N GLN A 156 7.32 -0.63 -3.15
CA GLN A 156 8.59 0.07 -3.08
C GLN A 156 8.58 1.34 -3.93
N VAL A 157 9.17 2.41 -3.39
CA VAL A 157 9.50 3.64 -4.12
C VAL A 157 10.99 3.89 -3.96
N MET A 158 11.75 3.83 -5.04
CA MET A 158 13.21 3.86 -5.01
C MET A 158 13.75 5.01 -5.85
N ASN A 159 14.77 5.70 -5.35
CA ASN A 159 15.57 6.64 -6.14
C ASN A 159 16.14 5.93 -7.38
N ASP A 160 15.94 6.51 -8.56
CA ASP A 160 16.39 5.95 -9.85
C ASP A 160 17.81 6.38 -10.23
N SER A 161 18.62 6.82 -9.27
CA SER A 161 19.98 7.28 -9.53
C SER A 161 20.97 6.71 -8.54
N GLY A 162 22.23 6.60 -8.96
CA GLY A 162 23.36 6.28 -8.07
C GLY A 162 23.82 7.45 -7.20
N GLN A 163 23.14 8.61 -7.26
CA GLN A 163 23.46 9.81 -6.51
C GLN A 163 22.40 10.05 -5.42
N GLN A 164 22.68 10.93 -4.47
CA GLN A 164 21.66 11.34 -3.49
C GLN A 164 20.48 12.03 -4.20
N ALA A 165 19.27 11.61 -3.86
CA ALA A 165 18.06 12.29 -4.29
C ALA A 165 17.76 13.51 -3.41
N PRO A 166 17.13 14.56 -3.95
CA PRO A 166 16.47 15.58 -3.13
C PRO A 166 15.39 14.95 -2.24
N HIS A 167 14.88 15.70 -1.26
CA HIS A 167 13.81 15.22 -0.40
C HIS A 167 12.56 14.87 -1.22
N ILE A 168 12.11 13.63 -1.08
CA ILE A 168 10.91 13.12 -1.75
C ILE A 168 9.86 12.82 -0.68
N TYR A 169 8.67 13.37 -0.88
CA TYR A 169 7.52 13.15 -0.02
C TYR A 169 6.50 12.26 -0.74
N ILE A 170 5.98 11.27 -0.05
CA ILE A 170 5.02 10.29 -0.57
C ILE A 170 3.78 10.29 0.32
N ALA A 171 2.60 10.42 -0.28
CA ALA A 171 1.32 10.49 0.43
C ALA A 171 0.24 9.67 -0.28
N ASP A 172 -0.86 9.43 0.44
CA ASP A 172 -2.12 8.88 -0.06
C ASP A 172 -1.94 7.59 -0.87
N ILE A 173 -1.15 6.65 -0.35
CA ILE A 173 -0.84 5.39 -1.03
C ILE A 173 -2.00 4.42 -0.82
N ALA A 174 -2.56 3.91 -1.91
CA ALA A 174 -3.65 2.92 -1.85
C ALA A 174 -3.70 2.03 -3.09
N PHE A 175 -4.13 0.78 -2.89
CA PHE A 175 -4.65 -0.05 -3.98
C PHE A 175 -6.14 0.23 -4.16
N ARG A 176 -6.59 0.43 -5.39
CA ARG A 176 -7.98 0.77 -5.73
C ARG A 176 -8.57 -0.22 -6.73
N PRO A 177 -9.89 -0.53 -6.64
CA PRO A 177 -10.61 -1.31 -7.66
C PRO A 177 -10.65 -0.66 -9.04
#